data_AF-A0A564ZLS2-F1
#
_entry.id   AF-A0A564ZLS2-F1
#
_cell.length_a   1.000
_cell.length_b   1.000
_cell.length_c   1.000
_cell.angle_alpha   90.00
_cell.angle_beta   90.00
_cell.angle_gamma   90.00
#
_symmetry.space_group_name_H-M   'P 1'
#
loop_
_entity.id
_entity.type
_entity.pdbx_description
1 polymer ?
#
loop_
_entity_poly.entity_id
_entity_poly.type
_entity_poly.pdbx_seq_one_letter_code
_entity_poly.pdbx_strand_id
1 'polypeptide(L)'
;MALARAPLPKGGFYEDLCFHAQQAAEKALKAAYIPRGWAFRYVHDLDELITGLQEKGIDVPEEFRESVILTSYAFEVRYPGFADPVTEDEYTKVIVLAERVVQWAESLIAGATWR
;
A
#
# COMPACT_ATOMS: atom_id res chain seq x y z
N MET A 1 -9.19 5.56 0.99
CA MET A 1 -9.86 4.73 2.01
C MET A 1 -11.34 4.49 1.75
N ALA A 2 -12.14 5.48 1.37
CA ALA A 2 -13.60 5.31 1.20
C ALA A 2 -14.04 4.20 0.21
N LEU A 3 -13.32 4.00 -0.89
CA LEU A 3 -13.63 2.94 -1.88
C LEU A 3 -13.16 1.54 -1.45
N ALA A 4 -12.10 1.43 -0.65
CA ALA A 4 -11.55 0.16 -0.19
C ALA A 4 -12.38 -0.47 0.95
N ARG A 5 -13.15 0.36 1.66
CA ARG A 5 -14.11 -0.04 2.72
C ARG A 5 -15.54 -0.26 2.20
N ALA A 6 -15.77 -0.16 0.90
CA ALA A 6 -17.09 -0.41 0.35
C ALA A 6 -17.42 -1.91 0.47
N PRO A 7 -18.64 -2.30 0.89
CA PRO A 7 -19.06 -3.69 0.82
C PRO A 7 -18.92 -4.18 -0.62
N LEU A 8 -18.42 -5.42 -0.78
CA LEU A 8 -18.21 -6.02 -2.10
C LEU A 8 -19.51 -5.83 -2.94
N PRO A 9 -19.46 -5.09 -4.06
CA PRO A 9 -20.64 -4.92 -4.89
C PRO A 9 -21.12 -6.30 -5.37
N LYS A 10 -22.41 -6.45 -5.66
CA LYS A 10 -22.92 -7.70 -6.24
C LYS A 10 -22.19 -7.95 -7.57
N GLY A 11 -21.33 -8.98 -7.60
CA GLY A 11 -20.46 -9.30 -8.75
C GLY A 11 -19.10 -8.59 -8.76
N GLY A 12 -18.71 -7.93 -7.66
CA GLY A 12 -17.37 -7.38 -7.47
C GLY A 12 -16.35 -8.45 -7.06
N PHE A 13 -15.08 -8.17 -7.32
CA PHE A 13 -13.96 -9.05 -7.02
C PHE A 13 -13.14 -8.43 -5.87
N TYR A 14 -12.76 -9.21 -4.86
CA TYR A 14 -11.93 -8.75 -3.74
C TYR A 14 -10.61 -8.16 -4.22
N GLU A 15 -10.12 -8.73 -5.32
CA GLU A 15 -9.12 -8.25 -6.26
C GLU A 15 -9.14 -6.73 -6.51
N ASP A 16 -10.30 -6.18 -6.87
CA ASP A 16 -10.45 -4.75 -7.19
C ASP A 16 -10.28 -3.87 -5.93
N LEU A 17 -10.79 -4.37 -4.80
CA LEU A 17 -10.66 -3.68 -3.51
C LEU A 17 -9.20 -3.72 -3.02
N CYS A 18 -8.51 -4.85 -3.18
CA CYS A 18 -7.09 -5.00 -2.90
C CYS A 18 -6.24 -4.04 -3.75
N PHE A 19 -6.55 -3.91 -5.05
CA PHE A 19 -5.87 -2.97 -5.94
C PHE A 19 -6.00 -1.52 -5.45
N HIS A 20 -7.22 -1.10 -5.07
CA HIS A 20 -7.43 0.24 -4.53
C HIS A 20 -6.73 0.47 -3.19
N ALA A 21 -6.65 -0.57 -2.34
CA ALA A 21 -5.93 -0.52 -1.08
C ALA A 21 -4.42 -0.31 -1.31
N GLN A 22 -3.81 -1.07 -2.21
CA GLN A 22 -2.40 -0.88 -2.58
C GLN A 22 -2.15 0.53 -3.14
N GLN A 23 -3.00 1.00 -4.06
CA GLN A 23 -2.87 2.34 -4.65
C GLN A 23 -2.95 3.45 -3.59
N ALA A 24 -3.74 3.27 -2.53
CA ALA A 24 -3.80 4.20 -1.42
C ALA A 24 -2.49 4.21 -0.61
N ALA A 25 -1.97 3.02 -0.27
CA ALA A 25 -0.69 2.88 0.42
C ALA A 25 0.47 3.49 -0.38
N GLU A 26 0.55 3.21 -1.69
CA GLU A 26 1.59 3.72 -2.58
C GLU A 26 1.60 5.25 -2.63
N LYS A 27 0.43 5.87 -2.77
CA LYS A 27 0.29 7.33 -2.82
C LYS A 27 0.66 7.98 -1.49
N ALA A 28 0.27 7.37 -0.37
CA ALA A 28 0.59 7.88 0.96
C ALA A 28 2.11 7.85 1.20
N LEU A 29 2.78 6.74 0.87
CA LEU A 29 4.24 6.65 0.94
C LEU A 29 4.92 7.69 0.05
N LYS A 30 4.51 7.82 -1.20
CA LYS A 30 5.05 8.87 -2.11
C LYS A 30 4.84 10.28 -1.55
N ALA A 31 3.71 10.54 -0.90
CA ALA A 31 3.48 11.83 -0.25
C ALA A 31 4.46 12.09 0.91
N ALA A 32 4.98 11.08 1.60
CA ALA A 32 6.00 11.25 2.64
C ALA A 32 7.36 11.73 2.07
N TYR A 33 7.65 11.47 0.79
CA TYR A 33 8.87 11.95 0.12
C TYR A 33 8.81 13.43 -0.25
N ILE A 34 7.63 13.93 -0.62
CA ILE A 34 7.46 15.26 -1.23
C ILE A 34 7.95 16.40 -0.32
N PRO A 35 7.55 16.50 0.97
CA PRO A 35 8.02 17.57 1.86
C PRO A 35 9.53 17.56 2.10
N ARG A 36 10.20 16.43 1.84
CA ARG A 36 11.64 16.24 2.07
C ARG A 36 12.47 16.47 0.81
N GLY A 37 11.83 16.78 -0.32
CA GLY A 37 12.49 16.95 -1.61
C GLY A 37 13.18 15.68 -2.12
N TRP A 38 12.76 14.50 -1.63
CA TRP A 38 13.37 13.25 -2.00
C TRP A 38 12.75 12.70 -3.28
N ALA A 39 13.60 12.26 -4.21
CA ALA A 39 13.15 11.48 -5.35
C ALA A 39 12.82 10.06 -4.89
N PHE A 40 11.76 9.50 -5.46
CA PHE A 40 11.44 8.07 -5.39
C PHE A 40 11.45 7.51 -6.81
N ARG A 41 11.76 6.22 -6.96
CA ARG A 41 11.66 5.56 -8.27
C ARG A 41 10.19 5.39 -8.62
N TYR A 42 9.84 5.53 -9.90
CA TYR A 42 8.48 5.34 -10.38
C TYR A 42 8.18 3.85 -10.61
N VAL A 43 8.31 3.06 -9.54
CA VAL A 43 7.98 1.63 -9.53
C VAL A 43 6.74 1.46 -8.66
N HIS A 44 5.82 0.61 -9.09
CA HIS A 44 4.59 0.27 -8.32
C HIS A 44 4.89 -0.78 -7.24
N ASP A 45 6.01 -0.62 -6.55
CA ASP A 45 6.47 -1.53 -5.51
C ASP A 45 6.53 -0.80 -4.18
N LEU A 46 5.67 -1.21 -3.24
CA LEU A 46 5.68 -0.67 -1.88
C LEU A 46 6.99 -0.97 -1.16
N ASP A 47 7.65 -2.09 -1.47
CA ASP A 47 8.92 -2.47 -0.88
C ASP A 47 10.04 -1.51 -1.26
N GLU A 48 10.10 -1.09 -2.54
CA GLU A 48 11.09 -0.09 -2.96
C GLU A 48 10.85 1.26 -2.28
N LEU A 49 9.59 1.68 -2.12
CA LEU A 49 9.25 2.92 -1.42
C LEU A 49 9.59 2.84 0.07
N ILE A 50 9.37 1.70 0.71
CA ILE A 50 9.67 1.54 2.13
C ILE A 50 11.18 1.45 2.35
N THR A 51 11.88 0.65 1.55
CA THR A 51 13.34 0.53 1.56
C THR A 51 13.98 1.88 1.32
N GLY A 52 13.48 2.65 0.35
CA GLY A 52 13.99 4.00 0.08
C GLY A 52 13.81 4.97 1.26
N LEU A 53 12.73 4.86 2.04
CA LEU A 53 12.56 5.65 3.28
C LEU A 53 13.55 5.21 4.36
N GLN A 54 13.77 3.91 4.50
CA GLN A 54 14.73 3.35 5.45
C GLN A 54 16.16 3.79 5.14
N GLU A 55 16.57 3.76 3.86
CA GLU A 55 17.88 4.26 3.41
C GLU A 55 18.09 5.75 3.67
N LYS A 56 17.01 6.52 3.79
CA LYS A 56 17.03 7.95 4.13
C LYS A 56 16.95 8.21 5.65
N GLY A 57 17.02 7.15 6.46
CA GLY A 57 17.07 7.24 7.92
C GLY A 57 15.72 7.35 8.60
N ILE A 58 14.62 7.05 7.90
CA ILE A 58 13.31 6.88 8.54
C ILE A 58 13.26 5.50 9.20
N ASP A 59 12.87 5.46 10.47
CA ASP A 59 12.62 4.20 11.16
C ASP A 59 11.31 3.58 10.67
N VAL A 60 11.42 2.42 10.03
CA VAL A 60 10.29 1.71 9.42
C VAL A 60 9.90 0.56 10.34
N PRO A 61 8.63 0.49 10.79
CA PRO A 61 8.13 -0.66 11.52
C PRO A 61 8.35 -1.98 10.78
N GLU A 62 8.83 -2.99 11.49
CA GLU A 62 9.10 -4.34 10.97
C GLU A 62 7.87 -4.96 10.28
N GLU A 63 6.67 -4.67 10.78
CA GLU A 63 5.40 -5.15 10.23
C GLU A 63 5.16 -4.72 8.76
N PHE A 64 5.88 -3.71 8.27
CA PHE A 64 5.78 -3.28 6.87
C PHE A 64 6.75 -3.99 5.94
N ARG A 65 7.67 -4.83 6.44
CA ARG A 65 8.44 -5.74 5.55
C ARG A 65 7.53 -6.75 4.87
N GLU A 66 6.39 -7.09 5.48
CA GLU A 66 5.37 -7.95 4.87
C GLU A 66 4.49 -7.21 3.85
N SER A 67 4.62 -5.89 3.69
CA SER A 67 3.87 -5.13 2.67
C SER A 67 4.24 -5.49 1.23
N VAL A 68 5.37 -6.18 1.03
CA VAL A 68 5.72 -6.90 -0.21
C VAL A 68 4.55 -7.77 -0.69
N ILE A 69 3.83 -8.40 0.25
CA ILE A 69 2.68 -9.25 -0.03
C ILE A 69 1.56 -8.45 -0.73
N LEU A 70 1.37 -7.17 -0.38
CA LEU A 70 0.41 -6.30 -1.05
C LEU A 70 0.78 -6.09 -2.53
N THR A 71 2.08 -5.89 -2.83
CA THR A 71 2.58 -5.71 -4.20
C THR A 71 2.32 -6.96 -5.05
N SER A 72 2.52 -8.15 -4.48
CA SER A 72 2.24 -9.43 -5.15
C SER A 72 0.76 -9.63 -5.45
N TYR A 73 -0.13 -9.27 -4.53
CA TYR A 73 -1.58 -9.41 -4.76
C TYR A 73 -2.08 -8.54 -5.91
N ALA A 74 -1.57 -7.33 -6.18
CA ALA A 74 -2.02 -6.59 -7.38
C ALA A 74 -1.40 -7.08 -8.70
N PHE A 75 -0.37 -7.93 -8.66
CA PHE A 75 0.26 -8.45 -9.87
C PHE A 75 -0.37 -9.76 -10.34
N GLU A 76 -0.61 -10.71 -9.43
CA GLU A 76 -1.16 -12.03 -9.77
C GLU A 76 -2.64 -12.01 -10.12
N VAL A 77 -3.37 -11.04 -9.58
CA VAL A 77 -4.81 -10.86 -9.72
C VAL A 77 -5.26 -10.37 -11.11
N ARG A 78 -4.35 -9.84 -11.92
CA ARG A 78 -4.69 -9.20 -13.22
C ARG A 78 -4.93 -10.18 -14.37
N TYR A 79 -4.60 -11.47 -14.23
CA TYR A 79 -4.81 -12.46 -15.28
C TYR A 79 -5.78 -13.56 -14.82
N PRO A 80 -7.07 -13.48 -15.22
CA PRO A 80 -8.02 -14.56 -14.94
C PRO A 80 -7.51 -15.88 -15.53
N GLY A 81 -7.26 -16.87 -14.66
CA GLY A 81 -6.82 -18.22 -15.03
C GLY A 81 -5.43 -18.65 -14.54
N PHE A 82 -4.66 -17.76 -13.87
CA PHE A 82 -3.32 -18.10 -13.36
C PHE A 82 -3.19 -18.17 -11.83
N ALA A 83 -4.15 -17.64 -11.08
CA ALA A 83 -4.15 -17.64 -9.62
C ALA A 83 -5.54 -17.98 -9.05
N ASP A 84 -5.57 -18.53 -7.84
CA ASP A 84 -6.81 -18.74 -7.11
C ASP A 84 -7.49 -17.39 -6.78
N PRO A 85 -8.83 -17.32 -6.73
CA PRO A 85 -9.53 -16.10 -6.34
C PRO A 85 -9.11 -15.65 -4.95
N VAL A 86 -9.03 -14.33 -4.74
CA VAL A 86 -8.69 -13.76 -3.42
C VAL A 86 -9.78 -14.14 -2.42
N THR A 87 -9.39 -14.75 -1.30
CA THR A 87 -10.31 -15.07 -0.21
C THR A 87 -10.64 -13.84 0.64
N GLU A 88 -11.76 -13.89 1.35
CA GLU A 88 -12.15 -12.81 2.27
C GLU A 88 -11.11 -12.56 3.38
N ASP A 89 -10.45 -13.62 3.86
CA ASP A 89 -9.37 -13.52 4.85
C ASP A 89 -8.13 -12.81 4.29
N GLU A 90 -7.75 -13.10 3.04
CA GLU A 90 -6.64 -12.42 2.36
C GLU A 90 -6.97 -10.96 2.10
N TYR A 91 -8.19 -10.69 1.60
CA TYR A 91 -8.69 -9.33 1.44
C TYR A 91 -8.65 -8.54 2.76
N THR A 92 -9.11 -9.13 3.85
CA THR A 92 -9.11 -8.48 5.16
C THR A 92 -7.69 -8.14 5.62
N LYS A 93 -6.74 -9.06 5.44
CA LYS A 93 -5.32 -8.81 5.74
C LYS A 93 -4.76 -7.67 4.90
N VAL A 94 -5.05 -7.66 3.60
CA VAL A 94 -4.62 -6.62 2.66
C VAL A 94 -5.13 -5.24 3.10
N ILE A 95 -6.40 -5.13 3.45
CA ILE A 95 -7.00 -3.86 3.90
C ILE A 95 -6.36 -3.37 5.20
N VAL A 96 -6.23 -4.25 6.19
CA VAL A 96 -5.63 -3.88 7.49
C VAL A 96 -4.20 -3.39 7.29
N LEU A 97 -3.41 -4.07 6.47
CA LEU A 97 -2.02 -3.68 6.21
C LEU A 97 -1.93 -2.36 5.44
N ALA A 98 -2.76 -2.17 4.40
CA ALA A 98 -2.82 -0.91 3.67
C ALA A 98 -3.24 0.27 4.56
N GLU A 99 -4.18 0.06 5.49
CA GLU A 99 -4.58 1.07 6.48
C GLU A 99 -3.43 1.47 7.38
N ARG A 100 -2.67 0.50 7.90
CA ARG A 100 -1.51 0.80 8.75
C ARG A 100 -0.43 1.56 8.00
N VAL A 101 -0.13 1.18 6.76
CA VAL A 101 0.86 1.89 5.91
C VAL A 101 0.42 3.33 5.66
N VAL A 102 -0.86 3.56 5.34
CA VAL A 102 -1.38 4.92 5.14
C VAL A 102 -1.27 5.75 6.41
N GLN A 103 -1.72 5.23 7.55
CA GLN A 103 -1.64 5.94 8.84
C GLN A 103 -0.20 6.27 9.23
N TRP A 104 0.72 5.34 9.01
CA TRP A 104 2.14 5.57 9.27
C TRP A 104 2.70 6.66 8.35
N ALA A 105 2.44 6.59 7.05
CA ALA A 105 2.88 7.60 6.10
C ALA A 105 2.30 9.00 6.42
N GLU A 106 1.03 9.08 6.83
CA GLU A 106 0.41 10.32 7.30
C GLU A 106 1.12 10.88 8.53
N SER A 107 1.55 10.03 9.47
CA SER A 107 2.33 10.46 10.64
C SER A 107 3.69 11.06 10.25
N LEU A 108 4.34 10.51 9.22
CA LEU A 108 5.59 11.04 8.67
C LEU A 108 5.41 12.39 7.99
N ILE A 109 4.25 12.64 7.38
CA ILE A 109 3.90 13.91 6.74
C ILE A 109 3.55 14.96 7.80
N ALA A 110 2.76 14.59 8.82
CA ALA A 110 2.41 15.50 9.92
C ALA A 110 3.65 15.96 10.71
N GLY A 111 4.64 15.08 10.89
CA GLY A 111 5.92 15.41 11.50
C GLY A 111 6.87 16.21 10.58
N ALA A 112 6.68 16.13 9.27
CA ALA A 112 7.40 16.94 8.28
C ALA A 112 6.72 18.31 8.15
N THR A 113 7.01 19.20 9.09
CA THR A 113 6.53 20.59 8.99
C THR A 113 6.98 21.19 7.65
N TRP A 114 6.02 21.68 6.88
CA TRP A 114 6.25 22.36 5.60
C TRP A 114 6.96 23.67 5.93
N ARG A 115 8.26 23.74 5.66
CA ARG A 115 9.05 24.97 5.78
C ARG A 115 9.45 25.44 4.39
#